data_AF-A3LNF2-F1
#
_entry.id   AF-A3LNF2-F1
#
_cell.length_a   1.000
_cell.length_b   1.000
_cell.length_c   1.000
_cell.angle_alpha   90.00
_cell.angle_beta   90.00
_cell.angle_gamma   90.00
#
_symmetry.space_group_name_H-M   'P 1'
#
loop_
_entity.id
_entity.type
_entity.pdbx_description
1 polymer ?
#
loop_
_entity_poly.entity_id
_entity_poly.type
_entity_poly.pdbx_seq_one_letter_code
_entity_poly.pdbx_strand_id
1 'polypeptide(L)'
;MSRAISSTQVLIGTEVVPGTVIFSIESGKILYIESGKQLEVDDPLLELYNVLPVDHRDVSPLVVMPGLVDAHVHLNEPGRTEWEGFATGTKAAAAGGVTTVIDMPLNAIPPTTTIANFNLKIDAAKDQTWVDVGFWGGLVPDNLHHLRPLISMGVRGFKGFMIESGVDEFPAIDPSYIVKAMERVEGQKTVLMFHAEMQPVEPLSGDIESISLGMSASFIQRAPKPVVELLSMDGSGNCQEEHENCHLPHNHAGSIDHKVLSDAQATALAKSPILAAVEPTFGKFARKANHFDSPFFRAVEEKPLDSPLLIAQSEDALLEDIDPTAYASFLASRPDNFETTAIAEIINCSTKFPTVPLHIVHLATHEAVPLIRAAKAKGLPITAETCFHYLSLYAESIANCSTHFKCCPPIRTNDNRKLLWRALRNDIITTVVSDHSPCTPDLKGLEKGDFFEAWGGISSVGFGLPILYTEGKKLSPPITFAEINKWCSLNTAKQVGLSHRKGKLAVGYDADLLVFDPNDKYIVQNQDTYFKNKLTAYAGKEFSGRVIETIVGGNSVYAFGKGHSDVPMGKLILEPRFA
;
A
#
# COMPACT_ATOMS: atom_id res chain seq x y z
N MET A 1 10.98 -21.36 27.70
CA MET A 1 9.62 -21.28 28.26
C MET A 1 8.60 -21.19 27.12
N SER A 2 7.44 -21.82 27.28
CA SER A 2 6.37 -21.88 26.27
C SER A 2 5.09 -21.28 26.82
N ARG A 3 4.25 -20.76 25.93
CA ARG A 3 2.91 -20.23 26.22
C ARG A 3 1.89 -20.88 25.30
N ALA A 4 0.61 -20.83 25.70
CA ALA A 4 -0.49 -21.31 24.89
C ALA A 4 -1.65 -20.32 24.88
N ILE A 5 -2.26 -20.12 23.70
CA ILE A 5 -3.48 -19.35 23.53
C ILE A 5 -4.55 -20.24 22.92
N SER A 6 -5.67 -20.39 23.61
CA SER A 6 -6.84 -21.13 23.16
C SER A 6 -7.97 -20.18 22.81
N SER A 7 -8.80 -20.55 21.84
CA SER A 7 -10.06 -19.85 21.56
C SER A 7 -11.05 -20.78 20.85
N THR A 8 -12.34 -20.50 20.99
CA THR A 8 -13.40 -21.06 20.13
C THR A 8 -13.25 -20.62 18.66
N GLN A 9 -12.44 -19.60 18.39
CA GLN A 9 -12.21 -19.05 17.05
C GLN A 9 -10.71 -18.87 16.78
N VAL A 10 -10.08 -19.83 16.10
CA VAL A 10 -8.69 -19.77 15.63
C VAL A 10 -8.67 -19.98 14.12
N LEU A 11 -8.01 -19.06 13.39
CA LEU A 11 -7.84 -19.18 11.94
C LEU A 11 -6.72 -20.18 11.62
N ILE A 12 -7.09 -21.41 11.30
CA ILE A 12 -6.18 -22.49 10.93
C ILE A 12 -6.40 -22.83 9.45
N GLY A 13 -5.39 -22.58 8.62
CA GLY A 13 -5.53 -22.69 7.17
C GLY A 13 -6.52 -21.64 6.64
N THR A 14 -7.66 -22.10 6.13
CA THR A 14 -8.73 -21.26 5.59
C THR A 14 -10.00 -21.27 6.44
N GLU A 15 -9.97 -21.93 7.60
CA GLU A 15 -11.15 -22.13 8.44
C GLU A 15 -10.95 -21.48 9.81
N VAL A 16 -12.05 -20.99 10.38
CA VAL A 16 -12.09 -20.54 11.77
C VAL A 16 -12.73 -21.65 12.59
N VAL A 17 -11.93 -22.27 13.46
CA VAL A 17 -12.32 -23.43 14.27
C VAL A 17 -11.87 -23.24 15.72
N PRO A 18 -12.47 -23.96 16.70
CA PRO A 18 -11.90 -24.03 18.04
C PRO A 18 -10.47 -24.58 17.97
N GLY A 19 -9.54 -24.03 18.73
CA GLY A 19 -8.15 -24.44 18.65
C GLY A 19 -7.27 -23.88 19.75
N THR A 20 -6.02 -24.38 19.79
CA THR A 20 -4.97 -23.90 20.71
C THR A 20 -3.65 -23.78 19.99
N VAL A 21 -2.99 -22.62 20.11
CA VAL A 21 -1.66 -22.38 19.55
C VAL A 21 -0.65 -22.37 20.68
N ILE A 22 0.33 -23.28 20.64
CA ILE A 22 1.44 -23.37 21.59
C ILE A 22 2.70 -22.82 20.93
N PHE A 23 3.39 -21.90 21.61
CA PHE A 23 4.57 -21.23 21.07
C PHE A 23 5.64 -20.98 22.14
N SER A 24 6.89 -20.88 21.69
CA SER A 24 8.03 -20.55 22.54
C SER A 24 8.26 -19.04 22.54
N ILE A 25 8.46 -18.46 23.72
CA ILE A 25 8.85 -17.04 23.87
C ILE A 25 10.36 -16.83 23.73
N GLU A 26 11.15 -17.90 23.76
CA GLU A 26 12.61 -17.86 23.62
C GLU A 26 13.03 -17.97 22.16
N SER A 27 12.51 -18.96 21.43
CA SER A 27 12.77 -19.07 19.99
C SER A 27 11.87 -18.16 19.16
N GLY A 28 10.76 -17.70 19.74
CA GLY A 28 9.72 -16.92 19.05
C GLY A 28 8.99 -17.72 17.98
N LYS A 29 8.93 -19.05 18.11
CA LYS A 29 8.33 -19.96 17.12
C LYS A 29 7.07 -20.65 17.65
N ILE A 30 6.14 -20.91 16.73
CA ILE A 30 5.01 -21.81 16.97
C ILE A 30 5.56 -23.24 17.08
N LEU A 31 5.25 -23.91 18.18
CA LEU A 31 5.70 -25.27 18.47
C LEU A 31 4.65 -26.31 18.10
N TYR A 32 3.38 -25.99 18.33
CA TYR A 32 2.26 -26.91 18.09
C TYR A 32 0.97 -26.14 17.87
N ILE A 33 0.05 -26.73 17.09
CA ILE A 33 -1.30 -26.21 16.88
C ILE A 33 -2.28 -27.37 17.07
N GLU A 34 -3.16 -27.25 18.06
CA GLU A 34 -4.33 -28.11 18.21
C GLU A 34 -5.48 -27.50 17.40
N SER A 35 -6.07 -28.30 16.51
CA SER A 35 -7.16 -27.86 15.61
C SER A 35 -8.43 -28.64 15.91
N GLY A 36 -9.53 -27.92 16.10
CA GLY A 36 -10.85 -28.47 16.43
C GLY A 36 -11.12 -28.64 17.93
N LYS A 37 -10.13 -28.38 18.80
CA LYS A 37 -10.26 -28.50 20.26
C LYS A 37 -9.52 -27.36 20.98
N GLN A 38 -10.17 -26.79 22.00
CA GLN A 38 -9.52 -25.97 23.01
C GLN A 38 -8.92 -26.89 24.08
N LEU A 39 -7.65 -26.70 24.38
CA LEU A 39 -7.00 -27.41 25.48
C LEU A 39 -7.42 -26.74 26.78
N GLU A 40 -7.81 -27.55 27.76
CA GLU A 40 -8.04 -27.09 29.13
C GLU A 40 -6.68 -26.85 29.82
N VAL A 41 -6.69 -26.07 30.90
CA VAL A 41 -5.46 -25.63 31.59
C VAL A 41 -4.60 -26.78 32.15
N ASP A 42 -5.21 -27.93 32.40
CA ASP A 42 -4.60 -29.16 32.89
C ASP A 42 -4.41 -30.23 31.81
N ASP A 43 -4.60 -29.90 30.53
CA ASP A 43 -4.42 -30.85 29.43
C ASP A 43 -2.95 -31.32 29.37
N PRO A 44 -2.67 -32.65 29.36
CA PRO A 44 -1.31 -33.20 29.35
C PRO A 44 -0.43 -32.70 28.19
N LEU A 45 -1.04 -32.25 27.10
CA LEU A 45 -0.31 -31.69 25.97
C LEU A 45 0.37 -30.36 26.33
N LEU A 46 -0.22 -29.55 27.20
CA LEU A 46 0.40 -28.32 27.70
C LEU A 46 1.65 -28.62 28.51
N GLU A 47 1.60 -29.64 29.37
CA GLU A 47 2.76 -30.10 30.16
C GLU A 47 3.89 -30.61 29.25
N LEU A 48 3.56 -31.37 28.19
CA LEU A 48 4.55 -31.86 27.21
C LEU A 48 5.38 -30.72 26.58
N TYR A 49 4.76 -29.56 26.36
CA TYR A 49 5.44 -28.38 25.81
C TYR A 49 5.97 -27.41 26.88
N ASN A 50 5.92 -27.79 28.17
CA ASN A 50 6.31 -26.97 29.31
C ASN A 50 5.54 -25.64 29.38
N VAL A 51 4.24 -25.68 29.09
CA VAL A 51 3.32 -24.55 29.32
C VAL A 51 2.79 -24.66 30.74
N LEU A 52 3.09 -23.66 31.57
CA LEU A 52 2.54 -23.58 32.93
C LEU A 52 1.07 -23.14 32.88
N PRO A 53 0.24 -23.48 33.88
CA PRO A 53 -1.15 -23.01 33.96
C PRO A 53 -1.31 -21.49 33.82
N VAL A 54 -0.35 -20.71 34.34
CA VAL A 54 -0.34 -19.24 34.25
C VAL A 54 0.04 -18.70 32.86
N ASP A 55 0.64 -19.54 32.02
CA ASP A 55 1.09 -19.24 30.66
C ASP A 55 0.12 -19.76 29.59
N HIS A 56 -0.98 -20.40 30.01
CA HIS A 56 -2.12 -20.75 29.17
C HIS A 56 -3.24 -19.72 29.32
N ARG A 57 -3.78 -19.26 28.20
CA ARG A 57 -4.86 -18.27 28.16
C ARG A 57 -5.96 -18.72 27.20
N ASP A 58 -7.17 -18.87 27.71
CA ASP A 58 -8.37 -18.92 26.86
C ASP A 58 -8.86 -17.49 26.60
N VAL A 59 -8.90 -17.08 25.33
CA VAL A 59 -9.37 -15.77 24.89
C VAL A 59 -10.75 -15.82 24.25
N SER A 60 -11.50 -16.90 24.43
CA SER A 60 -12.83 -17.04 23.84
C SER A 60 -13.80 -15.92 24.25
N PRO A 61 -14.69 -15.46 23.34
CA PRO A 61 -14.87 -15.92 21.96
C PRO A 61 -14.06 -15.11 20.93
N LEU A 62 -12.88 -14.57 21.28
CA LEU A 62 -12.10 -13.70 20.37
C LEU A 62 -11.40 -14.50 19.26
N VAL A 63 -11.19 -13.90 18.09
CA VAL A 63 -10.52 -14.54 16.95
C VAL A 63 -9.01 -14.48 17.13
N VAL A 64 -8.34 -15.62 17.07
CA VAL A 64 -6.87 -15.72 17.00
C VAL A 64 -6.45 -15.99 15.57
N MET A 65 -5.58 -15.16 15.00
CA MET A 65 -5.11 -15.31 13.62
C MET A 65 -3.65 -14.86 13.47
N PRO A 66 -2.98 -15.14 12.34
CA PRO A 66 -1.64 -14.64 12.08
C PRO A 66 -1.59 -13.11 12.16
N GLY A 67 -0.51 -12.59 12.71
CA GLY A 67 -0.19 -11.17 12.60
C GLY A 67 -0.15 -10.71 11.14
N LEU A 68 -0.63 -9.50 10.88
CA LEU A 68 -0.62 -8.94 9.53
C LEU A 68 0.80 -8.50 9.14
N VAL A 69 1.07 -8.53 7.83
CA VAL A 69 2.31 -8.03 7.22
C VAL A 69 1.96 -6.88 6.29
N ASP A 70 2.29 -5.66 6.69
CA ASP A 70 2.06 -4.46 5.89
C ASP A 70 3.31 -4.15 5.04
N ALA A 71 3.21 -4.39 3.73
CA ALA A 71 4.34 -4.27 2.83
C ALA A 71 4.62 -2.83 2.35
N HIS A 72 3.83 -1.84 2.78
CA HIS A 72 3.92 -0.48 2.26
C HIS A 72 3.64 0.55 3.35
N VAL A 73 4.68 0.95 4.07
CA VAL A 73 4.63 2.04 5.06
C VAL A 73 5.75 3.04 4.83
N HIS A 74 5.53 4.32 5.14
CA HIS A 74 6.54 5.37 5.08
C HIS A 74 6.89 5.84 6.49
N LEU A 75 7.91 5.21 7.09
CA LEU A 75 8.50 5.60 8.36
C LEU A 75 9.64 6.58 8.05
N ASN A 76 9.31 7.87 8.01
CA ASN A 76 10.09 8.98 7.44
C ASN A 76 11.39 9.34 8.20
N GLU A 77 11.95 8.40 8.95
CA GLU A 77 13.17 8.54 9.74
C GLU A 77 14.33 7.77 9.05
N PRO A 78 15.55 8.33 8.97
CA PRO A 78 16.00 9.62 9.50
C PRO A 78 15.53 10.81 8.64
N GLY A 79 15.72 12.03 9.16
CA GLY A 79 15.63 13.27 8.39
C GLY A 79 14.27 13.97 8.41
N ARG A 80 13.16 13.23 8.21
CA ARG A 80 11.78 13.73 8.33
C ARG A 80 11.04 13.07 9.49
N THR A 81 11.75 12.81 10.58
CA THR A 81 11.23 12.11 11.75
C THR A 81 9.99 12.77 12.33
N GLU A 82 9.81 14.09 12.16
CA GLU A 82 8.62 14.84 12.57
C GLU A 82 7.35 14.49 11.77
N TRP A 83 7.47 13.92 10.58
CA TRP A 83 6.33 13.39 9.81
C TRP A 83 5.84 12.08 10.41
N GLU A 84 6.77 11.13 10.61
CA GLU A 84 6.59 9.86 11.31
C GLU A 84 7.95 9.23 11.60
N GLY A 85 8.04 8.46 12.68
CA GLY A 85 9.26 7.73 13.05
C GLY A 85 9.01 6.24 13.26
N PHE A 86 10.08 5.47 13.43
CA PHE A 86 9.97 4.03 13.64
C PHE A 86 9.17 3.70 14.90
N ALA A 87 9.41 4.40 16.01
CA ALA A 87 8.69 4.16 17.26
C ALA A 87 7.17 4.35 17.14
N THR A 88 6.72 5.48 16.61
CA THR A 88 5.29 5.81 16.52
C THR A 88 4.59 4.99 15.44
N GLY A 89 5.21 4.81 14.27
CA GLY A 89 4.63 3.99 13.20
C GLY A 89 4.54 2.50 13.56
N THR A 90 5.57 1.92 14.18
CA THR A 90 5.51 0.50 14.62
C THR A 90 4.58 0.29 15.81
N LYS A 91 4.41 1.27 16.70
CA LYS A 91 3.36 1.24 17.74
C LYS A 91 1.97 1.29 17.13
N ALA A 92 1.74 2.14 16.12
CA ALA A 92 0.47 2.19 15.41
C ALA A 92 0.17 0.86 14.69
N ALA A 93 1.18 0.26 14.05
CA ALA A 93 1.10 -1.08 13.47
C ALA A 93 0.71 -2.15 14.52
N ALA A 94 1.43 -2.20 15.65
CA ALA A 94 1.15 -3.12 16.75
C ALA A 94 -0.25 -2.94 17.35
N ALA A 95 -0.75 -1.70 17.45
CA ALA A 95 -2.10 -1.45 17.96
C ALA A 95 -3.21 -2.03 17.05
N GLY A 96 -2.87 -2.30 15.79
CA GLY A 96 -3.78 -2.76 14.76
C GLY A 96 -3.56 -4.19 14.28
N GLY A 97 -2.82 -5.03 15.01
CA GLY A 97 -2.65 -6.44 14.66
C GLY A 97 -1.57 -6.70 13.61
N VAL A 98 -0.81 -5.67 13.22
CA VAL A 98 0.31 -5.80 12.30
C VAL A 98 1.54 -6.21 13.11
N THR A 99 2.21 -7.29 12.72
CA THR A 99 3.42 -7.81 13.38
C THR A 99 4.66 -7.62 12.53
N THR A 100 4.51 -7.19 11.28
CA THR A 100 5.62 -6.88 10.39
C THR A 100 5.25 -5.73 9.46
N VAL A 101 6.15 -4.76 9.34
CA VAL A 101 6.04 -3.69 8.35
C VAL A 101 7.26 -3.68 7.44
N ILE A 102 7.09 -3.32 6.18
CA ILE A 102 8.21 -3.08 5.26
C ILE A 102 8.23 -1.60 4.90
N ASP A 103 9.28 -0.92 5.34
CA ASP A 103 9.44 0.51 5.18
C ASP A 103 9.92 0.88 3.77
N MET A 104 9.26 1.88 3.20
CA MET A 104 9.56 2.44 1.88
C MET A 104 10.86 3.25 1.89
N PRO A 105 11.59 3.30 0.75
CA PRO A 105 12.92 3.91 0.71
C PRO A 105 12.89 5.46 0.79
N LEU A 106 11.70 6.04 0.66
CA LEU A 106 11.36 7.45 0.80
C LEU A 106 10.27 7.57 1.88
N ASN A 107 10.07 8.68 2.58
CA ASN A 107 10.64 10.02 2.40
C ASN A 107 11.74 10.32 3.44
N ALA A 108 12.48 9.31 3.89
CA ALA A 108 13.63 9.56 4.76
C ALA A 108 14.71 10.37 4.02
N ILE A 109 15.46 11.17 4.77
CA ILE A 109 16.61 11.93 4.27
C ILE A 109 17.89 11.42 4.96
N PRO A 110 18.86 10.85 4.23
CA PRO A 110 18.78 10.51 2.80
C PRO A 110 17.88 9.29 2.54
N PRO A 111 17.32 9.15 1.32
CA PRO A 111 16.50 8.00 0.96
C PRO A 111 17.34 6.74 0.80
N THR A 112 16.76 5.55 0.96
CA THR A 112 17.45 4.25 0.96
C THR A 112 17.88 3.80 -0.45
N THR A 113 18.74 4.57 -1.12
CA THR A 113 19.16 4.38 -2.52
C THR A 113 20.61 3.89 -2.66
N THR A 114 21.40 3.93 -1.59
CA THR A 114 22.80 3.50 -1.51
C THR A 114 23.05 2.68 -0.25
N ILE A 115 24.18 1.97 -0.18
CA ILE A 115 24.62 1.23 1.01
C ILE A 115 24.76 2.15 2.22
N ALA A 116 25.34 3.34 2.03
CA ALA A 116 25.54 4.31 3.10
C ALA A 116 24.20 4.79 3.66
N ASN A 117 23.26 5.14 2.79
CA ASN A 117 21.93 5.59 3.19
C ASN A 117 21.18 4.46 3.92
N PHE A 118 21.31 3.21 3.45
CA PHE A 118 20.68 2.07 4.11
C PHE A 118 21.25 1.81 5.51
N ASN A 119 22.56 1.92 5.71
CA ASN A 119 23.15 1.81 7.06
C ASN A 119 22.62 2.90 8.00
N LEU A 120 22.47 4.15 7.53
CA LEU A 120 21.87 5.22 8.33
C LEU A 120 20.42 4.90 8.73
N LYS A 121 19.63 4.35 7.80
CA LYS A 121 18.25 3.91 8.05
C LYS A 121 18.20 2.78 9.09
N ILE A 122 19.07 1.78 8.95
CA ILE A 122 19.19 0.67 9.91
C ILE A 122 19.55 1.21 11.29
N ASP A 123 20.54 2.10 11.38
CA ASP A 123 20.98 2.69 12.63
C ASP A 123 19.86 3.51 13.29
N ALA A 124 19.09 4.26 12.51
CA ALA A 124 17.94 4.98 13.00
C ALA A 124 16.84 4.04 13.53
N ALA A 125 16.60 2.88 12.90
CA ALA A 125 15.54 1.96 13.33
C ALA A 125 15.88 1.15 14.61
N LYS A 126 17.16 1.03 14.97
CA LYS A 126 17.61 0.18 16.09
C LYS A 126 16.94 0.53 17.40
N ASP A 127 16.56 -0.50 18.15
CA ASP A 127 16.05 -0.41 19.52
C ASP A 127 14.83 0.51 19.69
N GLN A 128 14.02 0.70 18.64
CA GLN A 128 12.79 1.50 18.70
C GLN A 128 11.62 0.93 17.89
N THR A 129 11.66 -0.36 17.54
CA THR A 129 10.62 -1.02 16.73
C THR A 129 9.79 -2.00 17.57
N TRP A 130 8.45 -1.81 17.62
CA TRP A 130 7.53 -2.71 18.34
C TRP A 130 7.09 -3.93 17.52
N VAL A 131 7.28 -3.90 16.21
CA VAL A 131 6.99 -4.98 15.26
C VAL A 131 8.21 -5.21 14.40
N ASP A 132 8.30 -6.36 13.73
CA ASP A 132 9.43 -6.61 12.82
C ASP A 132 9.43 -5.63 11.66
N VAL A 133 10.61 -5.15 11.25
CA VAL A 133 10.77 -4.14 10.20
C VAL A 133 11.72 -4.62 9.11
N GLY A 134 11.22 -4.72 7.88
CA GLY A 134 12.05 -4.85 6.69
C GLY A 134 12.15 -3.53 5.92
N PHE A 135 12.98 -3.50 4.88
CA PHE A 135 13.24 -2.28 4.12
C PHE A 135 13.20 -2.53 2.61
N TRP A 136 12.58 -1.61 1.88
CA TRP A 136 12.72 -1.49 0.44
C TRP A 136 13.94 -0.62 0.11
N GLY A 137 14.62 -0.95 -1.00
CA GLY A 137 15.60 -0.06 -1.63
C GLY A 137 14.91 0.90 -2.59
N GLY A 138 15.53 2.04 -2.86
CA GLY A 138 15.05 2.99 -3.86
C GLY A 138 15.62 2.70 -5.25
N LEU A 139 14.80 2.89 -6.27
CA LEU A 139 15.19 2.90 -7.68
C LEU A 139 15.04 4.33 -8.20
N VAL A 140 16.18 5.02 -8.31
CA VAL A 140 16.28 6.40 -8.78
C VAL A 140 17.32 6.44 -9.90
N PRO A 141 17.32 7.46 -10.77
CA PRO A 141 18.41 7.68 -11.73
C PRO A 141 19.80 7.51 -11.10
N ASP A 142 20.74 6.97 -11.88
CA ASP A 142 22.16 6.81 -11.56
C ASP A 142 22.54 5.80 -10.45
N ASN A 143 21.59 5.09 -9.83
CA ASN A 143 21.87 4.15 -8.75
C ASN A 143 21.96 2.65 -9.13
N LEU A 144 21.91 2.29 -10.43
CA LEU A 144 21.94 0.87 -10.89
C LEU A 144 23.08 0.03 -10.28
N HIS A 145 24.24 0.64 -10.06
CA HIS A 145 25.40 -0.07 -9.51
C HIS A 145 25.20 -0.50 -8.04
N HIS A 146 24.33 0.18 -7.29
CA HIS A 146 23.98 -0.13 -5.90
C HIS A 146 22.94 -1.24 -5.73
N LEU A 147 22.19 -1.62 -6.78
CA LEU A 147 21.08 -2.58 -6.65
C LEU A 147 21.55 -3.94 -6.10
N ARG A 148 22.54 -4.60 -6.72
CA ARG A 148 23.03 -5.90 -6.23
C ARG A 148 23.66 -5.83 -4.83
N PRO A 149 24.48 -4.82 -4.49
CA PRO A 149 24.94 -4.65 -3.11
C PRO A 149 23.79 -4.50 -2.09
N LEU A 150 22.75 -3.72 -2.40
CA LEU A 150 21.60 -3.56 -1.51
C LEU A 150 20.82 -4.87 -1.34
N ILE A 151 20.65 -5.68 -2.39
CA ILE A 151 20.07 -7.03 -2.30
C ILE A 151 20.88 -7.88 -1.31
N SER A 152 22.21 -7.80 -1.37
CA SER A 152 23.10 -8.55 -0.49
C SER A 152 23.03 -8.08 0.97
N MET A 153 22.66 -6.82 1.20
CA MET A 153 22.41 -6.26 2.53
C MET A 153 21.02 -6.59 3.09
N GLY A 154 20.14 -7.21 2.30
CA GLY A 154 18.84 -7.70 2.78
C GLY A 154 17.64 -6.80 2.47
N VAL A 155 17.76 -5.79 1.62
CA VAL A 155 16.56 -5.08 1.13
C VAL A 155 15.61 -6.05 0.45
N ARG A 156 14.31 -5.84 0.59
CA ARG A 156 13.29 -6.79 0.10
C ARG A 156 13.04 -6.66 -1.40
N GLY A 157 13.46 -5.56 -2.01
CA GLY A 157 13.23 -5.21 -3.42
C GLY A 157 13.48 -3.73 -3.65
N PHE A 158 13.03 -3.19 -4.78
CA PHE A 158 13.26 -1.78 -5.13
C PHE A 158 11.99 -1.07 -5.58
N LYS A 159 11.72 0.10 -5.00
CA LYS A 159 10.60 0.98 -5.37
C LYS A 159 11.09 2.13 -6.26
N GLY A 160 10.42 2.38 -7.38
CA GLY A 160 10.61 3.56 -8.24
C GLY A 160 9.29 4.29 -8.52
N PHE A 161 9.39 5.51 -9.04
CA PHE A 161 8.24 6.32 -9.48
C PHE A 161 8.33 6.58 -10.99
N MET A 162 7.21 6.52 -11.71
CA MET A 162 7.14 6.87 -13.14
C MET A 162 6.61 8.29 -13.40
N ILE A 163 6.44 9.06 -12.33
CA ILE A 163 6.05 10.46 -12.30
C ILE A 163 6.74 11.13 -11.10
N GLU A 164 6.80 12.46 -11.06
CA GLU A 164 7.43 13.20 -9.97
C GLU A 164 6.91 12.75 -8.60
N SER A 165 7.82 12.31 -7.72
CA SER A 165 7.50 11.72 -6.41
C SER A 165 7.10 12.76 -5.35
N GLY A 166 7.34 14.04 -5.63
CA GLY A 166 7.08 15.14 -4.71
C GLY A 166 8.29 15.57 -3.87
N VAL A 167 9.38 14.81 -3.91
CA VAL A 167 10.63 15.12 -3.18
C VAL A 167 11.84 15.02 -4.11
N ASP A 168 12.72 16.02 -4.05
CA ASP A 168 13.84 16.19 -4.99
C ASP A 168 14.87 15.03 -4.90
N GLU A 169 15.03 14.45 -3.71
CA GLU A 169 15.97 13.35 -3.47
C GLU A 169 15.51 11.99 -4.03
N PHE A 170 14.27 11.88 -4.53
CA PHE A 170 13.72 10.65 -5.11
C PHE A 170 13.13 10.87 -6.52
N PRO A 171 13.96 11.20 -7.52
CA PRO A 171 13.48 11.53 -8.85
C PRO A 171 12.85 10.34 -9.59
N ALA A 172 11.93 10.64 -10.50
CA ALA A 172 11.25 9.66 -11.34
C ALA A 172 12.19 8.93 -12.31
N ILE A 173 11.81 7.73 -12.70
CA ILE A 173 12.48 6.88 -13.69
C ILE A 173 11.58 6.65 -14.90
N ASP A 174 12.20 6.41 -16.06
CA ASP A 174 11.50 6.13 -17.32
C ASP A 174 11.55 4.61 -17.67
N PRO A 175 10.75 4.16 -18.65
CA PRO A 175 10.77 2.75 -19.09
C PRO A 175 12.15 2.26 -19.54
N SER A 176 13.02 3.11 -20.09
CA SER A 176 14.38 2.73 -20.48
C SER A 176 15.24 2.39 -19.27
N TYR A 177 15.05 3.11 -18.15
CA TYR A 177 15.73 2.84 -16.90
C TYR A 177 15.21 1.58 -16.23
N ILE A 178 13.89 1.30 -16.32
CA ILE A 178 13.29 0.04 -15.85
C ILE A 178 13.98 -1.16 -16.53
N VAL A 179 14.13 -1.13 -17.86
CA VAL A 179 14.81 -2.20 -18.62
C VAL A 179 16.25 -2.41 -18.14
N LYS A 180 17.03 -1.33 -17.92
CA LYS A 180 18.40 -1.41 -17.40
C LYS A 180 18.44 -1.96 -15.96
N ALA A 181 17.47 -1.61 -15.13
CA ALA A 181 17.34 -2.13 -13.77
C ALA A 181 17.02 -3.63 -13.78
N MET A 182 16.12 -4.06 -14.66
CA MET A 182 15.78 -5.48 -14.86
C MET A 182 17.01 -6.29 -15.28
N GLU A 183 17.76 -5.82 -16.29
CA GLU A 183 19.04 -6.43 -16.71
C GLU A 183 20.01 -6.57 -15.53
N ARG A 184 20.09 -5.52 -14.69
CA ARG A 184 21.01 -5.51 -13.55
C ARG A 184 20.63 -6.54 -12.48
N VAL A 185 19.35 -6.75 -12.23
CA VAL A 185 18.86 -7.65 -11.16
C VAL A 185 18.43 -9.03 -11.65
N GLU A 186 18.53 -9.31 -12.95
CA GLU A 186 18.19 -10.62 -13.50
C GLU A 186 18.92 -11.76 -12.76
N GLY A 187 18.17 -12.81 -12.44
CA GLY A 187 18.65 -13.95 -11.65
C GLY A 187 18.84 -13.69 -10.16
N GLN A 188 18.59 -12.47 -9.67
CA GLN A 188 18.59 -12.17 -8.22
C GLN A 188 17.20 -12.44 -7.61
N LYS A 189 17.17 -12.84 -6.34
CA LYS A 189 15.92 -12.95 -5.57
C LYS A 189 15.46 -11.57 -5.14
N THR A 190 14.78 -10.85 -6.03
CA THR A 190 14.28 -9.50 -5.80
C THR A 190 13.01 -9.23 -6.59
N VAL A 191 12.37 -8.11 -6.29
CA VAL A 191 11.22 -7.56 -7.03
C VAL A 191 11.49 -6.08 -7.30
N LEU A 192 11.07 -5.60 -8.47
CA LEU A 192 11.02 -4.17 -8.77
C LEU A 192 9.56 -3.70 -8.70
N MET A 193 9.31 -2.59 -8.03
CA MET A 193 7.96 -2.09 -7.81
C MET A 193 7.82 -0.62 -8.15
N PHE A 194 6.64 -0.24 -8.62
CA PHE A 194 6.45 1.06 -9.26
C PHE A 194 5.21 1.75 -8.75
N HIS A 195 5.37 3.01 -8.33
CA HIS A 195 4.26 3.97 -8.41
C HIS A 195 4.00 4.21 -9.90
N ALA A 196 2.95 3.59 -10.40
CA ALA A 196 2.64 3.53 -11.82
C ALA A 196 1.62 4.60 -12.17
N GLU A 197 2.03 5.87 -12.22
CA GLU A 197 1.31 6.94 -12.91
C GLU A 197 2.28 7.57 -13.91
N MET A 198 1.81 7.89 -15.11
CA MET A 198 2.60 8.53 -16.17
C MET A 198 1.66 9.34 -17.07
N GLN A 199 1.97 10.62 -17.29
CA GLN A 199 1.22 11.40 -18.27
C GLN A 199 1.38 10.77 -19.68
N PRO A 200 0.28 10.55 -20.42
CA PRO A 200 0.37 10.03 -21.77
C PRO A 200 1.17 10.97 -22.68
N VAL A 201 2.12 10.43 -23.42
CA VAL A 201 2.79 11.16 -24.51
C VAL A 201 1.88 11.13 -25.75
N GLU A 202 1.92 12.15 -26.60
CA GLU A 202 1.14 12.25 -27.84
C GLU A 202 1.22 10.97 -28.72
N PRO A 203 0.18 10.65 -29.51
CA PRO A 203 -0.09 9.28 -29.94
C PRO A 203 1.03 8.65 -30.80
N LEU A 204 1.31 7.37 -30.54
CA LEU A 204 2.09 6.50 -31.42
C LEU A 204 1.14 5.76 -32.37
N SER A 205 1.29 5.99 -33.67
CA SER A 205 0.41 5.49 -34.73
C SER A 205 0.21 3.96 -34.74
N GLY A 206 -1.04 3.52 -34.96
CA GLY A 206 -1.38 2.17 -35.42
C GLY A 206 -2.89 1.87 -35.35
N ASP A 207 -3.48 1.43 -36.46
CA ASP A 207 -4.89 1.03 -36.57
C ASP A 207 -5.13 -0.30 -35.85
N ILE A 208 -5.81 -0.26 -34.69
CA ILE A 208 -6.34 -1.44 -34.01
C ILE A 208 -7.78 -1.12 -33.60
N GLU A 209 -8.73 -1.95 -34.01
CA GLU A 209 -10.15 -1.70 -33.80
C GLU A 209 -10.56 -1.87 -32.33
N SER A 210 -11.21 -0.86 -31.76
CA SER A 210 -11.49 -0.71 -30.33
C SER A 210 -12.55 -1.64 -29.75
N ILE A 211 -13.28 -2.36 -30.60
CA ILE A 211 -14.54 -3.02 -30.22
C ILE A 211 -14.30 -4.42 -29.60
N SER A 212 -13.16 -5.06 -29.84
CA SER A 212 -12.90 -6.43 -29.33
C SER A 212 -12.19 -6.50 -27.97
N LEU A 213 -11.60 -5.41 -27.49
CA LEU A 213 -10.69 -5.40 -26.32
C LEU A 213 -11.31 -4.85 -25.03
N GLY A 214 -12.54 -4.31 -25.08
CA GLY A 214 -13.18 -3.67 -23.92
C GLY A 214 -12.43 -2.42 -23.41
N MET A 215 -11.51 -1.86 -24.21
CA MET A 215 -10.72 -0.68 -23.87
C MET A 215 -11.10 0.50 -24.77
N SER A 216 -10.98 1.73 -24.27
CA SER A 216 -11.23 2.91 -25.08
C SER A 216 -10.29 3.00 -26.29
N ALA A 217 -10.79 3.51 -27.43
CA ALA A 217 -9.97 3.71 -28.63
C ALA A 217 -8.73 4.57 -28.34
N SER A 218 -8.85 5.55 -27.44
CA SER A 218 -7.73 6.41 -27.01
C SER A 218 -6.66 5.65 -26.24
N PHE A 219 -7.00 4.61 -25.48
CA PHE A 219 -6.01 3.75 -24.82
C PHE A 219 -5.23 2.90 -25.82
N ILE A 220 -5.93 2.31 -26.79
CA ILE A 220 -5.31 1.42 -27.78
C ILE A 220 -4.29 2.17 -28.64
N GLN A 221 -4.59 3.41 -29.04
CA GLN A 221 -3.70 4.25 -29.85
C GLN A 221 -2.43 4.71 -29.13
N ARG A 222 -2.34 4.58 -27.81
CA ARG A 222 -1.18 5.03 -27.02
C ARG A 222 -0.46 3.87 -26.33
N ALA A 223 -1.09 2.70 -26.20
CA ALA A 223 -0.49 1.54 -25.56
C ALA A 223 0.60 0.93 -26.45
N PRO A 224 1.70 0.40 -25.88
CA PRO A 224 2.73 -0.28 -26.66
C PRO A 224 2.15 -1.48 -27.43
N LYS A 225 2.56 -1.66 -28.69
CA LYS A 225 2.08 -2.75 -29.56
C LYS A 225 2.08 -4.14 -28.89
N PRO A 226 3.14 -4.56 -28.16
CA PRO A 226 3.12 -5.86 -27.46
C PRO A 226 2.01 -6.00 -26.42
N VAL A 227 1.57 -4.90 -25.81
CA VAL A 227 0.46 -4.85 -24.84
C VAL A 227 -0.86 -5.00 -25.55
N VAL A 228 -1.05 -4.32 -26.69
CA VAL A 228 -2.29 -4.45 -27.46
C VAL A 228 -2.44 -5.86 -28.03
N GLU A 229 -1.36 -6.44 -28.55
CA GLU A 229 -1.34 -7.84 -28.98
C GLU A 229 -1.66 -8.79 -27.82
N LEU A 230 -1.08 -8.54 -26.65
CA LEU A 230 -1.32 -9.32 -25.43
C LEU A 230 -2.81 -9.30 -25.02
N LEU A 231 -3.47 -8.14 -25.13
CA LEU A 231 -4.90 -8.00 -24.86
C LEU A 231 -5.77 -8.71 -25.91
N SER A 232 -5.36 -8.69 -27.18
CA SER A 232 -6.10 -9.36 -28.28
C SER A 232 -6.07 -10.89 -28.20
N MET A 233 -5.09 -11.45 -27.50
CA MET A 233 -4.90 -12.90 -27.32
C MET A 233 -5.66 -13.47 -26.10
N ASP A 234 -6.29 -12.63 -25.26
CA ASP A 234 -7.14 -13.06 -24.13
C ASP A 234 -8.51 -13.60 -24.62
N GLY A 235 -8.49 -14.43 -25.67
CA GLY A 235 -9.65 -15.11 -26.26
C GLY A 235 -10.10 -16.33 -25.45
N SER A 236 -9.97 -16.31 -24.12
CA SER A 236 -10.44 -17.41 -23.30
C SER A 236 -11.98 -17.45 -23.34
N GLY A 237 -12.54 -18.51 -23.90
CA GLY A 237 -13.99 -18.72 -24.04
C GLY A 237 -14.80 -18.80 -22.73
N ASN A 238 -14.20 -18.45 -21.58
CA ASN A 238 -14.88 -18.19 -20.31
C ASN A 238 -15.33 -16.73 -20.15
N CYS A 239 -15.07 -15.88 -21.15
CA CYS A 239 -15.44 -14.47 -21.11
C CYS A 239 -16.94 -14.21 -20.87
N GLN A 240 -17.88 -15.13 -21.12
CA GLN A 240 -19.32 -14.75 -21.13
C GLN A 240 -19.90 -14.34 -19.76
N GLU A 241 -19.60 -15.00 -18.65
CA GLU A 241 -20.14 -14.58 -17.34
C GLU A 241 -19.40 -13.37 -16.70
N GLU A 242 -18.12 -13.18 -17.04
CA GLU A 242 -17.29 -12.07 -16.51
C GLU A 242 -17.29 -10.82 -17.41
N HIS A 243 -17.42 -10.96 -18.75
CA HIS A 243 -17.62 -9.82 -19.68
C HIS A 243 -18.98 -9.17 -19.48
N GLU A 244 -20.04 -9.94 -19.19
CA GLU A 244 -21.37 -9.37 -18.96
C GLU A 244 -21.36 -8.34 -17.81
N ASN A 245 -20.40 -8.46 -16.89
CA ASN A 245 -20.23 -7.59 -15.72
C ASN A 245 -19.13 -6.52 -15.87
N CYS A 246 -18.34 -6.55 -16.96
CA CYS A 246 -17.49 -5.45 -17.40
C CYS A 246 -18.20 -4.48 -18.36
N HIS A 247 -19.48 -4.70 -18.70
CA HIS A 247 -20.30 -3.78 -19.49
C HIS A 247 -20.75 -2.52 -18.73
N LEU A 248 -20.17 -2.23 -17.56
CA LEU A 248 -20.34 -0.90 -16.97
C LEU A 248 -19.68 0.12 -17.91
N PRO A 249 -20.37 1.23 -18.22
CA PRO A 249 -19.93 2.17 -19.25
C PRO A 249 -18.46 2.54 -19.07
N HIS A 250 -17.61 2.05 -19.99
CA HIS A 250 -16.21 2.41 -20.17
C HIS A 250 -16.14 3.85 -20.66
N ASN A 251 -16.45 4.76 -19.75
CA ASN A 251 -16.37 6.16 -20.04
C ASN A 251 -15.30 6.69 -19.09
N HIS A 252 -14.27 7.31 -19.66
CA HIS A 252 -13.47 8.35 -19.00
C HIS A 252 -14.36 9.36 -18.23
N ALA A 253 -15.67 9.43 -18.52
CA ALA A 253 -16.70 10.26 -17.91
C ALA A 253 -17.30 9.75 -16.57
N GLY A 254 -16.95 8.55 -16.08
CA GLY A 254 -17.47 8.08 -14.80
C GLY A 254 -16.88 8.80 -13.57
N SER A 255 -15.67 9.35 -13.69
CA SER A 255 -14.95 10.04 -12.63
C SER A 255 -15.08 11.57 -12.66
N ILE A 256 -15.66 12.13 -13.72
CA ILE A 256 -15.86 13.58 -13.87
C ILE A 256 -17.22 13.95 -13.26
N ASP A 257 -17.21 14.78 -12.23
CA ASP A 257 -18.44 15.43 -11.77
C ASP A 257 -18.75 16.63 -12.68
N HIS A 258 -19.62 16.41 -13.66
CA HIS A 258 -20.04 17.46 -14.60
C HIS A 258 -20.81 18.62 -13.95
N LYS A 259 -21.17 18.52 -12.65
CA LYS A 259 -21.69 19.66 -11.89
C LYS A 259 -20.58 20.62 -11.46
N VAL A 260 -19.33 20.15 -11.42
CA VAL A 260 -18.16 20.91 -10.97
C VAL A 260 -17.26 21.29 -12.15
N LEU A 261 -17.11 20.42 -13.16
CA LEU A 261 -16.15 20.61 -14.26
C LEU A 261 -16.77 20.26 -15.62
N SER A 262 -16.43 21.04 -16.65
CA SER A 262 -16.62 20.64 -18.05
C SER A 262 -15.56 19.63 -18.52
N ASP A 263 -15.83 18.90 -19.59
CA ASP A 263 -14.84 17.98 -20.20
C ASP A 263 -13.56 18.70 -20.64
N ALA A 264 -13.70 19.92 -21.16
CA ALA A 264 -12.57 20.75 -21.58
C ALA A 264 -11.69 21.12 -20.37
N GLN A 265 -12.31 21.50 -19.25
CA GLN A 265 -11.62 21.79 -18.00
C GLN A 265 -10.94 20.56 -17.42
N ALA A 266 -11.62 19.42 -17.36
CA ALA A 266 -11.03 18.17 -16.88
C ALA A 266 -9.82 17.76 -17.75
N THR A 267 -9.92 17.93 -19.07
CA THR A 267 -8.82 17.69 -20.00
C THR A 267 -7.65 18.66 -19.77
N ALA A 268 -7.93 19.95 -19.55
CA ALA A 268 -6.91 20.95 -19.25
C ALA A 268 -6.17 20.65 -17.94
N LEU A 269 -6.90 20.25 -16.89
CA LEU A 269 -6.35 19.83 -15.61
C LEU A 269 -5.39 18.65 -15.76
N ALA A 270 -5.80 17.60 -16.49
CA ALA A 270 -4.98 16.42 -16.74
C ALA A 270 -3.73 16.70 -17.59
N LYS A 271 -3.77 17.72 -18.45
CA LYS A 271 -2.63 18.09 -19.31
C LYS A 271 -1.56 18.87 -18.56
N SER A 272 -1.91 19.59 -17.50
CA SER A 272 -0.96 20.43 -16.76
C SER A 272 0.06 19.56 -16.00
N PRO A 273 1.37 19.61 -16.35
CA PRO A 273 2.39 18.86 -15.61
C PRO A 273 2.54 19.32 -14.17
N ILE A 274 2.26 20.60 -13.89
CA ILE A 274 2.33 21.22 -12.57
C ILE A 274 1.28 20.62 -11.62
N LEU A 275 0.11 20.27 -12.14
CA LEU A 275 -0.98 19.66 -11.37
C LEU A 275 -0.89 18.13 -11.32
N ALA A 276 -0.08 17.53 -12.21
CA ALA A 276 0.13 16.09 -12.30
C ALA A 276 1.22 15.55 -11.35
N ALA A 277 1.93 16.40 -10.60
CA ALA A 277 2.93 15.94 -9.63
C ALA A 277 2.26 15.21 -8.44
N VAL A 278 2.89 14.15 -7.91
CA VAL A 278 2.37 13.37 -6.77
C VAL A 278 2.11 14.28 -5.57
N GLU A 279 3.00 15.25 -5.38
CA GLU A 279 2.90 16.31 -4.40
C GLU A 279 3.09 17.68 -5.03
N PRO A 280 2.71 18.78 -4.36
CA PRO A 280 3.00 20.11 -4.87
C PRO A 280 4.51 20.25 -5.05
N THR A 281 4.95 20.49 -6.27
CA THR A 281 6.35 20.80 -6.61
C THR A 281 6.64 22.30 -6.54
N PHE A 282 5.59 23.12 -6.42
CA PHE A 282 5.66 24.57 -6.32
C PHE A 282 4.87 25.09 -5.10
N GLY A 283 5.20 26.30 -4.67
CA GLY A 283 4.50 26.98 -3.58
C GLY A 283 5.07 26.69 -2.18
N LYS A 284 4.34 27.14 -1.15
CA LYS A 284 4.79 27.14 0.25
C LYS A 284 5.05 25.73 0.78
N PHE A 285 4.14 24.79 0.53
CA PHE A 285 4.23 23.45 1.10
C PHE A 285 5.31 22.59 0.41
N ALA A 286 5.50 22.73 -0.91
CA ALA A 286 6.61 22.13 -1.64
C ALA A 286 7.97 22.48 -1.02
N ARG A 287 8.18 23.76 -0.74
CA ARG A 287 9.44 24.25 -0.12
C ARG A 287 9.60 23.77 1.32
N LYS A 288 8.50 23.66 2.07
CA LYS A 288 8.53 23.10 3.42
C LYS A 288 8.90 21.60 3.39
N ALA A 289 8.36 20.84 2.44
CA ALA A 289 8.64 19.41 2.31
C ALA A 289 10.10 19.11 1.90
N ASN A 290 10.72 19.99 1.11
CA ASN A 290 12.06 19.79 0.57
C ASN A 290 13.21 20.42 1.39
N HIS A 291 12.91 21.15 2.47
CA HIS A 291 13.85 21.87 3.34
C HIS A 291 14.86 22.78 2.60
N PHE A 292 14.76 24.10 2.74
CA PHE A 292 15.64 25.07 2.05
C PHE A 292 17.15 24.83 2.22
N ASP A 293 17.57 24.28 3.36
CA ASP A 293 18.98 24.00 3.68
C ASP A 293 19.43 22.59 3.24
N SER A 294 18.56 21.82 2.57
CA SER A 294 18.88 20.49 2.06
C SER A 294 19.89 20.57 0.92
N PRO A 295 20.93 19.72 0.90
CA PRO A 295 21.88 19.67 -0.22
C PRO A 295 21.22 19.18 -1.53
N PHE A 296 19.99 18.66 -1.46
CA PHE A 296 19.21 18.19 -2.61
C PHE A 296 18.25 19.24 -3.18
N PHE A 297 18.07 20.38 -2.49
CA PHE A 297 17.15 21.42 -2.93
C PHE A 297 17.64 22.06 -4.25
N ARG A 298 16.85 21.95 -5.31
CA ARG A 298 17.07 22.76 -6.53
C ARG A 298 16.44 24.12 -6.32
N ALA A 299 17.24 25.18 -6.45
CA ALA A 299 16.74 26.55 -6.48
C ALA A 299 15.85 26.73 -7.72
N VAL A 300 14.54 26.59 -7.54
CA VAL A 300 13.55 27.03 -8.55
C VAL A 300 13.57 28.56 -8.53
N GLU A 301 13.74 29.18 -9.70
CA GLU A 301 13.72 30.65 -9.85
C GLU A 301 12.53 31.25 -9.08
N GLU A 302 12.80 32.28 -8.27
CA GLU A 302 11.82 32.98 -7.44
C GLU A 302 10.75 33.65 -8.31
N LYS A 303 9.74 32.90 -8.75
CA LYS A 303 8.45 33.46 -9.14
C LYS A 303 7.66 33.79 -7.87
N PRO A 304 6.95 34.94 -7.80
CA PRO A 304 6.18 35.34 -6.64
C PRO A 304 5.02 34.35 -6.41
N LEU A 305 5.27 33.32 -5.60
CA LEU A 305 4.35 32.72 -4.63
C LEU A 305 2.87 32.58 -5.05
N ASP A 306 2.63 31.87 -6.15
CA ASP A 306 1.30 31.43 -6.57
C ASP A 306 1.11 29.93 -6.30
N SER A 307 -0.13 29.48 -6.05
CA SER A 307 -0.48 28.06 -5.88
C SER A 307 -0.21 27.29 -7.18
N PRO A 308 -0.05 25.95 -7.17
CA PRO A 308 0.11 25.19 -8.40
C PRO A 308 -1.01 25.45 -9.42
N LEU A 309 -2.26 25.62 -8.95
CA LEU A 309 -3.40 25.96 -9.80
C LEU A 309 -3.28 27.36 -10.41
N LEU A 310 -2.89 28.38 -9.63
CA LEU A 310 -2.70 29.75 -10.13
C LEU A 310 -1.63 29.80 -11.23
N ILE A 311 -0.54 29.02 -11.09
CA ILE A 311 0.48 28.92 -12.13
C ILE A 311 -0.11 28.27 -13.40
N ALA A 312 -0.83 27.16 -13.25
CA ALA A 312 -1.48 26.49 -14.38
C ALA A 312 -2.53 27.39 -15.07
N GLN A 313 -3.27 28.21 -14.32
CA GLN A 313 -4.21 29.20 -14.84
C GLN A 313 -3.56 30.28 -15.70
N SER A 314 -2.31 30.65 -15.38
CA SER A 314 -1.55 31.58 -16.21
C SER A 314 -1.12 30.97 -17.56
N GLU A 315 -1.11 29.64 -17.67
CA GLU A 315 -0.71 28.89 -18.86
C GLU A 315 -1.91 28.43 -19.69
N ASP A 316 -3.08 28.21 -19.07
CA ASP A 316 -4.31 27.77 -19.73
C ASP A 316 -5.56 28.49 -19.17
N ALA A 317 -6.18 29.32 -20.01
CA ALA A 317 -7.38 30.09 -19.66
C ALA A 317 -8.60 29.20 -19.35
N LEU A 318 -8.62 27.93 -19.78
CA LEU A 318 -9.69 27.00 -19.39
C LEU A 318 -9.72 26.74 -17.87
N LEU A 319 -8.63 27.05 -17.15
CA LEU A 319 -8.49 26.77 -15.72
C LEU A 319 -8.94 27.93 -14.81
N GLU A 320 -9.29 29.11 -15.33
CA GLU A 320 -9.51 30.35 -14.56
C GLU A 320 -10.52 30.18 -13.40
N ASP A 321 -11.62 29.46 -13.64
CA ASP A 321 -12.73 29.28 -12.68
C ASP A 321 -12.74 27.93 -11.95
N ILE A 322 -11.62 27.21 -11.94
CA ILE A 322 -11.52 25.93 -11.23
C ILE A 322 -11.55 26.16 -9.72
N ASP A 323 -12.46 25.46 -9.02
CA ASP A 323 -12.48 25.41 -7.56
C ASP A 323 -11.36 24.49 -7.04
N PRO A 324 -10.29 25.01 -6.40
CA PRO A 324 -9.21 24.19 -5.85
C PRO A 324 -9.62 23.39 -4.62
N THR A 325 -10.77 23.71 -4.01
CA THR A 325 -11.27 23.05 -2.81
C THR A 325 -12.14 21.84 -3.13
N ALA A 326 -12.61 21.70 -4.37
CA ALA A 326 -13.41 20.58 -4.80
C ALA A 326 -12.54 19.36 -5.09
N TYR A 327 -12.89 18.20 -4.50
CA TYR A 327 -12.15 16.95 -4.73
C TYR A 327 -12.17 16.53 -6.20
N ALA A 328 -13.26 16.82 -6.92
CA ALA A 328 -13.39 16.53 -8.35
C ALA A 328 -12.31 17.24 -9.21
N SER A 329 -11.91 18.47 -8.85
CA SER A 329 -10.83 19.20 -9.53
C SER A 329 -9.49 18.47 -9.39
N PHE A 330 -9.17 18.01 -8.18
CA PHE A 330 -7.97 17.21 -7.94
C PHE A 330 -8.04 15.85 -8.66
N LEU A 331 -9.16 15.15 -8.57
CA LEU A 331 -9.37 13.86 -9.23
C LEU A 331 -9.18 13.96 -10.76
N ALA A 332 -9.67 15.03 -11.37
CA ALA A 332 -9.53 15.27 -12.82
C ALA A 332 -8.09 15.60 -13.25
N SER A 333 -7.25 16.15 -12.37
CA SER A 333 -5.83 16.40 -12.67
C SER A 333 -4.99 15.13 -12.78
N ARG A 334 -5.49 14.00 -12.25
CA ARG A 334 -4.83 12.69 -12.28
C ARG A 334 -5.81 11.62 -12.76
N PRO A 335 -6.24 11.62 -14.04
CA PRO A 335 -7.21 10.66 -14.55
C PRO A 335 -6.70 9.21 -14.47
N ASP A 336 -7.62 8.24 -14.50
CA ASP A 336 -7.32 6.78 -14.51
C ASP A 336 -6.29 6.40 -15.58
N ASN A 337 -6.28 7.17 -16.66
CA ASN A 337 -5.43 6.96 -17.81
C ASN A 337 -3.93 7.20 -17.51
N PHE A 338 -3.56 7.89 -16.42
CA PHE A 338 -2.15 7.97 -16.01
C PHE A 338 -1.64 6.62 -15.53
N GLU A 339 -2.50 5.92 -14.78
CA GLU A 339 -2.17 4.63 -14.20
C GLU A 339 -2.10 3.55 -15.28
N THR A 340 -3.09 3.51 -16.17
CA THR A 340 -3.09 2.53 -17.28
C THR A 340 -1.95 2.74 -18.26
N THR A 341 -1.50 3.98 -18.50
CA THR A 341 -0.32 4.27 -19.35
C THR A 341 0.94 3.68 -18.74
N ALA A 342 1.22 4.00 -17.47
CA ALA A 342 2.40 3.52 -16.78
C ALA A 342 2.43 1.98 -16.70
N ILE A 343 1.31 1.36 -16.35
CA ILE A 343 1.19 -0.10 -16.25
C ILE A 343 1.41 -0.77 -17.62
N ALA A 344 0.91 -0.19 -18.71
CA ALA A 344 1.16 -0.71 -20.05
C ALA A 344 2.67 -0.69 -20.39
N GLU A 345 3.39 0.39 -20.05
CA GLU A 345 4.85 0.44 -20.24
C GLU A 345 5.61 -0.54 -19.34
N ILE A 346 5.17 -0.74 -18.10
CA ILE A 346 5.75 -1.74 -17.20
C ILE A 346 5.56 -3.15 -17.77
N ILE A 347 4.38 -3.47 -18.29
CA ILE A 347 4.10 -4.76 -18.95
C ILE A 347 5.00 -4.91 -20.18
N ASN A 348 5.13 -3.87 -20.99
CA ASN A 348 6.03 -3.84 -22.14
C ASN A 348 7.48 -4.15 -21.72
N CYS A 349 7.98 -3.54 -20.64
CA CYS A 349 9.30 -3.84 -20.07
C CYS A 349 9.39 -5.30 -19.59
N SER A 350 8.34 -5.82 -18.95
CA SER A 350 8.28 -7.21 -18.49
C SER A 350 8.42 -8.22 -19.63
N THR A 351 7.93 -7.91 -20.84
CA THR A 351 8.10 -8.81 -21.99
C THR A 351 9.57 -8.99 -22.42
N LYS A 352 10.44 -8.03 -22.10
CA LYS A 352 11.87 -8.06 -22.44
C LYS A 352 12.68 -8.91 -21.46
N PHE A 353 12.29 -8.93 -20.19
CA PHE A 353 12.91 -9.73 -19.12
C PHE A 353 11.82 -10.48 -18.33
N PRO A 354 11.25 -11.57 -18.91
CA PRO A 354 10.05 -12.24 -18.38
C PRO A 354 10.29 -13.05 -17.11
N THR A 355 11.49 -12.98 -16.53
CA THR A 355 11.88 -13.69 -15.29
C THR A 355 11.99 -12.76 -14.09
N VAL A 356 12.09 -11.44 -14.30
CA VAL A 356 12.25 -10.46 -13.23
C VAL A 356 10.88 -10.07 -12.69
N PRO A 357 10.58 -10.33 -11.40
CA PRO A 357 9.29 -9.96 -10.82
C PRO A 357 9.08 -8.45 -10.79
N LEU A 358 7.94 -8.01 -11.31
CA LEU A 358 7.48 -6.62 -11.23
C LEU A 358 6.23 -6.53 -10.36
N HIS A 359 6.08 -5.41 -9.65
CA HIS A 359 4.96 -5.19 -8.75
C HIS A 359 4.38 -3.78 -8.90
N ILE A 360 3.08 -3.69 -9.17
CA ILE A 360 2.37 -2.41 -9.19
C ILE A 360 1.91 -2.11 -7.77
N VAL A 361 2.46 -1.06 -7.17
CA VAL A 361 2.03 -0.64 -5.83
C VAL A 361 0.70 0.12 -5.90
N HIS A 362 -0.04 0.13 -4.79
CA HIS A 362 -1.21 0.97 -4.54
C HIS A 362 -2.14 1.19 -5.77
N LEU A 363 -2.51 0.10 -6.47
CA LEU A 363 -3.36 0.14 -7.66
C LEU A 363 -4.73 0.69 -7.30
N ALA A 364 -5.11 1.81 -7.92
CA ALA A 364 -6.28 2.60 -7.56
C ALA A 364 -7.39 2.50 -8.61
N THR A 365 -7.07 2.36 -9.90
CA THR A 365 -8.08 2.25 -10.96
C THR A 365 -8.39 0.81 -11.34
N HIS A 366 -9.69 0.51 -11.45
CA HIS A 366 -10.15 -0.76 -12.01
C HIS A 366 -9.83 -0.88 -13.52
N GLU A 367 -9.57 0.23 -14.23
CA GLU A 367 -9.22 0.21 -15.65
C GLU A 367 -7.87 -0.51 -15.91
N ALA A 368 -7.04 -0.64 -14.88
CA ALA A 368 -5.79 -1.39 -14.95
C ALA A 368 -6.00 -2.91 -14.82
N VAL A 369 -7.15 -3.37 -14.31
CA VAL A 369 -7.42 -4.79 -14.02
C VAL A 369 -7.30 -5.68 -15.27
N PRO A 370 -7.84 -5.32 -16.45
CA PRO A 370 -7.63 -6.08 -17.68
C PRO A 370 -6.16 -6.23 -18.07
N LEU A 371 -5.33 -5.20 -17.87
CA LEU A 371 -3.90 -5.23 -18.17
C LEU A 371 -3.17 -6.24 -17.28
N ILE A 372 -3.43 -6.20 -15.97
CA ILE A 372 -2.82 -7.13 -15.01
C ILE A 372 -3.27 -8.57 -15.28
N ARG A 373 -4.57 -8.78 -15.54
CA ARG A 373 -5.12 -10.10 -15.85
C ARG A 373 -4.44 -10.70 -17.09
N ALA A 374 -4.38 -9.94 -18.17
CA ALA A 374 -3.81 -10.42 -19.42
C ALA A 374 -2.30 -10.70 -19.27
N ALA A 375 -1.56 -9.83 -18.55
CA ALA A 375 -0.14 -10.07 -18.27
C ALA A 375 0.09 -11.38 -17.50
N LYS A 376 -0.73 -11.63 -16.47
CA LYS A 376 -0.72 -12.88 -15.71
C LYS A 376 -1.09 -14.09 -16.57
N ALA A 377 -2.09 -13.97 -17.45
CA ALA A 377 -2.50 -15.04 -18.36
C ALA A 377 -1.35 -15.45 -19.31
N LYS A 378 -0.48 -14.51 -19.69
CA LYS A 378 0.75 -14.76 -20.47
C LYS A 378 1.91 -15.30 -19.63
N GLY A 379 1.73 -15.46 -18.32
CA GLY A 379 2.77 -15.93 -17.40
C GLY A 379 3.84 -14.89 -17.08
N LEU A 380 3.59 -13.59 -17.35
CA LEU A 380 4.51 -12.54 -16.93
C LEU A 380 4.50 -12.42 -15.39
N PRO A 381 5.65 -12.23 -14.74
CA PRO A 381 5.77 -12.20 -13.28
C PRO A 381 5.35 -10.84 -12.71
N ILE A 382 4.12 -10.43 -13.02
CA ILE A 382 3.53 -9.16 -12.58
C ILE A 382 2.49 -9.40 -11.50
N THR A 383 2.61 -8.64 -10.42
CA THR A 383 1.64 -8.62 -9.32
C THR A 383 1.20 -7.19 -9.04
N ALA A 384 0.10 -7.03 -8.31
CA ALA A 384 -0.40 -5.74 -7.89
C ALA A 384 -0.92 -5.83 -6.46
N GLU A 385 -0.73 -4.75 -5.71
CA GLU A 385 -1.40 -4.49 -4.43
C GLU A 385 -2.41 -3.35 -4.60
N THR A 386 -3.37 -3.25 -3.69
CA THR A 386 -4.20 -2.06 -3.51
C THR A 386 -4.18 -1.64 -2.03
N CYS A 387 -4.83 -0.54 -1.68
CA CYS A 387 -4.76 0.02 -0.34
C CYS A 387 -6.10 -0.02 0.39
N PHE A 388 -6.07 -0.02 1.73
CA PHE A 388 -7.29 0.02 2.55
C PHE A 388 -8.21 1.18 2.18
N HIS A 389 -7.65 2.34 1.82
CA HIS A 389 -8.42 3.52 1.43
C HIS A 389 -9.12 3.38 0.07
N TYR A 390 -8.54 2.72 -0.93
CA TYR A 390 -9.23 2.47 -2.21
C TYR A 390 -10.37 1.44 -2.10
N LEU A 391 -10.39 0.66 -1.01
CA LEU A 391 -11.45 -0.31 -0.71
C LEU A 391 -12.55 0.25 0.21
N SER A 392 -12.30 1.38 0.88
CA SER A 392 -13.18 1.91 1.94
C SER A 392 -13.66 3.34 1.73
N LEU A 393 -12.92 4.14 0.98
CA LEU A 393 -13.23 5.54 0.68
C LEU A 393 -13.58 5.67 -0.81
N TYR A 394 -14.39 6.67 -1.15
CA TYR A 394 -14.78 6.94 -2.53
C TYR A 394 -15.01 8.44 -2.75
N ALA A 395 -14.66 8.92 -3.95
CA ALA A 395 -14.60 10.33 -4.33
C ALA A 395 -15.88 11.11 -3.97
N GLU A 396 -17.05 10.53 -4.22
CA GLU A 396 -18.36 11.13 -4.03
C GLU A 396 -18.69 11.42 -2.55
N SER A 397 -17.93 10.84 -1.61
CA SER A 397 -18.08 11.09 -0.16
C SER A 397 -17.12 12.13 0.40
N ILE A 398 -16.18 12.63 -0.41
CA ILE A 398 -15.15 13.58 0.05
C ILE A 398 -15.69 14.99 -0.15
N ALA A 399 -15.91 15.70 0.95
CA ALA A 399 -16.39 17.07 0.93
C ALA A 399 -15.29 18.05 0.49
N ASN A 400 -15.70 19.24 0.05
CA ASN A 400 -14.76 20.32 -0.25
C ASN A 400 -13.86 20.62 0.96
N CYS A 401 -12.67 21.14 0.70
CA CYS A 401 -11.64 21.46 1.69
C CYS A 401 -11.08 20.26 2.49
N SER A 402 -11.50 19.03 2.21
CA SER A 402 -11.12 17.84 2.99
C SER A 402 -9.77 17.25 2.54
N THR A 403 -8.71 18.06 2.55
CA THR A 403 -7.38 17.73 2.01
C THR A 403 -6.65 16.60 2.75
N HIS A 404 -7.09 16.22 3.95
CA HIS A 404 -6.63 15.02 4.65
C HIS A 404 -7.00 13.70 3.94
N PHE A 405 -7.87 13.75 2.93
CA PHE A 405 -8.16 12.64 2.01
C PHE A 405 -7.25 12.61 0.77
N LYS A 406 -6.43 13.64 0.53
CA LYS A 406 -5.53 13.67 -0.63
C LYS A 406 -4.52 12.51 -0.53
N CYS A 407 -4.40 11.74 -1.61
CA CYS A 407 -3.35 10.75 -1.87
C CYS A 407 -3.17 10.58 -3.38
N CYS A 408 -2.08 9.96 -3.80
CA CYS A 408 -1.75 9.71 -5.20
C CYS A 408 -1.32 8.24 -5.38
N PRO A 409 -1.98 7.45 -6.25
CA PRO A 409 -3.13 7.82 -7.07
C PRO A 409 -4.35 8.32 -6.25
N PRO A 410 -5.25 9.12 -6.82
CA PRO A 410 -6.39 9.65 -6.08
C PRO A 410 -7.44 8.56 -5.77
N ILE A 411 -8.14 8.70 -4.64
CA ILE A 411 -9.34 7.91 -4.34
C ILE A 411 -10.36 8.11 -5.47
N ARG A 412 -10.74 7.01 -6.12
CA ARG A 412 -11.68 6.98 -7.26
C ARG A 412 -13.14 6.85 -6.79
N THR A 413 -14.04 6.69 -7.75
CA THR A 413 -15.49 6.58 -7.52
C THR A 413 -15.89 5.32 -6.74
N ASN A 414 -17.11 5.31 -6.22
CA ASN A 414 -17.64 4.16 -5.50
C ASN A 414 -17.78 2.92 -6.39
N ASP A 415 -18.06 3.10 -7.68
CA ASP A 415 -18.14 1.99 -8.63
C ASP A 415 -16.76 1.39 -8.91
N ASN A 416 -15.72 2.22 -9.04
CA ASN A 416 -14.34 1.76 -9.09
C ASN A 416 -13.98 0.93 -7.85
N ARG A 417 -14.30 1.43 -6.64
CA ARG A 417 -14.08 0.73 -5.37
C ARG A 417 -14.68 -0.67 -5.36
N LYS A 418 -15.92 -0.84 -5.83
CA LYS A 418 -16.59 -2.17 -5.92
C LYS A 418 -15.86 -3.11 -6.89
N LEU A 419 -15.33 -2.58 -7.99
CA LEU A 419 -14.58 -3.34 -8.98
C LEU A 419 -13.20 -3.78 -8.46
N LEU A 420 -12.54 -2.99 -7.62
CA LEU A 420 -11.31 -3.41 -6.92
C LEU A 420 -11.55 -4.58 -5.96
N TRP A 421 -12.66 -4.57 -5.21
CA TRP A 421 -13.07 -5.70 -4.37
C TRP A 421 -13.28 -6.99 -5.19
N ARG A 422 -13.88 -6.88 -6.38
CA ARG A 422 -14.02 -8.01 -7.31
C ARG A 422 -12.66 -8.49 -7.81
N ALA A 423 -11.76 -7.58 -8.17
CA ALA A 423 -10.41 -7.92 -8.63
C ALA A 423 -9.57 -8.66 -7.55
N LEU A 424 -9.78 -8.35 -6.26
CA LEU A 424 -9.17 -9.09 -5.15
C LEU A 424 -9.71 -10.51 -5.01
N ARG A 425 -11.03 -10.70 -5.15
CA ARG A 425 -11.66 -12.03 -5.11
C ARG A 425 -11.24 -12.91 -6.29
N ASN A 426 -10.98 -12.30 -7.43
CA ASN A 426 -10.52 -12.98 -8.63
C ASN A 426 -8.98 -13.10 -8.71
N ASP A 427 -8.26 -12.81 -7.62
CA ASP A 427 -6.79 -12.93 -7.51
C ASP A 427 -6.00 -12.12 -8.58
N ILE A 428 -6.63 -11.11 -9.18
CA ILE A 428 -5.98 -10.18 -10.11
C ILE A 428 -5.14 -9.18 -9.32
N ILE A 429 -5.69 -8.63 -8.24
CA ILE A 429 -4.94 -7.93 -7.19
C ILE A 429 -4.72 -8.96 -6.08
N THR A 430 -3.50 -9.05 -5.54
CA THR A 430 -3.13 -10.15 -4.64
C THR A 430 -2.89 -9.70 -3.20
N THR A 431 -2.57 -8.45 -2.96
CA THR A 431 -2.22 -7.93 -1.64
C THR A 431 -2.95 -6.64 -1.34
N VAL A 432 -3.19 -6.39 -0.04
CA VAL A 432 -3.77 -5.14 0.46
C VAL A 432 -2.86 -4.59 1.56
N VAL A 433 -2.49 -3.33 1.44
CA VAL A 433 -1.51 -2.65 2.31
C VAL A 433 -2.05 -1.30 2.80
N SER A 434 -1.35 -0.64 3.73
CA SER A 434 -1.79 0.68 4.19
C SER A 434 -1.44 1.81 3.23
N ASP A 435 -0.24 1.76 2.65
CA ASP A 435 0.43 2.96 2.11
C ASP A 435 0.35 4.10 3.15
N HIS A 436 0.78 3.76 4.38
CA HIS A 436 0.78 4.69 5.49
C HIS A 436 1.80 5.79 5.22
N SER A 437 1.27 6.93 4.80
CA SER A 437 2.02 8.08 4.33
C SER A 437 1.57 9.32 5.13
N PRO A 438 2.05 9.48 6.38
CA PRO A 438 1.78 10.65 7.22
C PRO A 438 2.72 11.82 6.91
N CYS A 439 2.26 13.03 7.20
CA CYS A 439 3.05 14.27 7.20
C CYS A 439 2.63 15.17 8.36
N THR A 440 3.30 16.32 8.53
CA THR A 440 2.88 17.30 9.52
C THR A 440 1.52 17.94 9.14
N PRO A 441 0.62 18.23 10.11
CA PRO A 441 -0.73 18.70 9.81
C PRO A 441 -0.79 19.97 8.95
N ASP A 442 0.21 20.84 9.06
CA ASP A 442 0.24 22.07 8.27
C ASP A 442 0.48 21.81 6.78
N LEU A 443 1.22 20.75 6.42
CA LEU A 443 1.41 20.33 5.02
C LEU A 443 0.10 19.84 4.40
N LYS A 444 -0.90 19.45 5.21
CA LYS A 444 -2.24 19.13 4.69
C LYS A 444 -3.04 20.38 4.31
N GLY A 445 -2.62 21.59 4.66
CA GLY A 445 -3.30 22.82 4.22
C GLY A 445 -4.78 22.91 4.63
N LEU A 446 -5.16 22.30 5.76
CA LEU A 446 -6.57 22.13 6.19
C LEU A 446 -7.36 23.44 6.27
N GLU A 447 -6.71 24.55 6.63
CA GLU A 447 -7.36 25.87 6.73
C GLU A 447 -7.78 26.43 5.37
N LYS A 448 -6.95 26.26 4.33
CA LYS A 448 -7.24 26.72 2.97
C LYS A 448 -8.09 25.71 2.21
N GLY A 449 -7.89 24.42 2.47
CA GLY A 449 -8.63 23.34 1.82
C GLY A 449 -8.27 23.13 0.34
N ASP A 450 -7.16 23.70 -0.12
CA ASP A 450 -6.71 23.62 -1.52
C ASP A 450 -6.00 22.27 -1.78
N PHE A 451 -6.64 21.42 -2.60
CA PHE A 451 -6.09 20.10 -2.92
C PHE A 451 -4.83 20.15 -3.77
N PHE A 452 -4.59 21.21 -4.55
CA PHE A 452 -3.38 21.32 -5.37
C PHE A 452 -2.16 21.72 -4.53
N GLU A 453 -2.38 22.46 -3.44
CA GLU A 453 -1.34 22.85 -2.49
C GLU A 453 -1.07 21.83 -1.38
N ALA A 454 -2.07 21.07 -0.94
CA ALA A 454 -1.91 20.14 0.16
C ALA A 454 -0.96 18.98 -0.18
N TRP A 455 -0.27 18.44 0.82
CA TRP A 455 0.49 17.21 0.68
C TRP A 455 -0.43 15.97 0.73
N GLY A 456 -0.22 14.99 -0.14
CA GLY A 456 -0.94 13.75 -0.33
C GLY A 456 -0.33 12.57 0.45
N GLY A 457 -1.20 11.72 1.00
CA GLY A 457 -0.81 10.56 1.79
C GLY A 457 -1.80 10.33 2.93
N ILE A 458 -2.16 9.06 3.16
CA ILE A 458 -3.18 8.72 4.16
C ILE A 458 -2.54 7.97 5.33
N SER A 459 -2.72 8.51 6.53
CA SER A 459 -2.30 7.83 7.76
C SER A 459 -3.28 6.71 8.11
N SER A 460 -2.90 5.44 7.85
CA SER A 460 -3.78 4.29 8.11
C SER A 460 -3.14 3.02 8.68
N VAL A 461 -1.81 2.98 8.97
CA VAL A 461 -1.19 1.78 9.54
C VAL A 461 -1.89 1.38 10.84
N GLY A 462 -2.21 0.09 10.98
CA GLY A 462 -2.97 -0.44 12.11
C GLY A 462 -4.51 -0.32 12.00
N PHE A 463 -5.05 0.37 10.98
CA PHE A 463 -6.49 0.34 10.71
C PHE A 463 -6.90 -0.73 9.69
N GLY A 464 -5.95 -1.43 9.07
CA GLY A 464 -6.22 -2.39 8.00
C GLY A 464 -7.27 -3.45 8.34
N LEU A 465 -7.08 -4.21 9.42
CA LEU A 465 -8.03 -5.25 9.83
C LEU A 465 -9.42 -4.68 10.17
N PRO A 466 -9.57 -3.66 11.04
CA PRO A 466 -10.86 -3.01 11.28
C PRO A 466 -11.54 -2.47 10.03
N ILE A 467 -10.80 -1.84 9.10
CA ILE A 467 -11.34 -1.32 7.84
C ILE A 467 -11.89 -2.46 6.99
N LEU A 468 -11.07 -3.48 6.71
CA LEU A 468 -11.47 -4.60 5.86
C LEU A 468 -12.62 -5.40 6.45
N TYR A 469 -12.65 -5.59 7.77
CA TYR A 469 -13.76 -6.26 8.43
C TYR A 469 -15.05 -5.42 8.36
N THR A 470 -14.97 -4.11 8.63
CA THR A 470 -16.12 -3.20 8.61
C THR A 470 -16.73 -3.07 7.22
N GLU A 471 -15.91 -2.82 6.19
CA GLU A 471 -16.39 -2.68 4.81
C GLU A 471 -16.72 -4.03 4.19
N GLY A 472 -15.91 -5.06 4.46
CA GLY A 472 -16.10 -6.40 3.92
C GLY A 472 -17.39 -7.07 4.37
N LYS A 473 -17.89 -6.75 5.58
CA LYS A 473 -19.22 -7.17 6.05
C LYS A 473 -20.38 -6.65 5.20
N LYS A 474 -20.19 -5.54 4.48
CA LYS A 474 -21.23 -4.91 3.66
C LYS A 474 -21.33 -5.56 2.27
N LEU A 475 -20.37 -6.41 1.91
CA LEU A 475 -20.35 -7.12 0.62
C LEU A 475 -21.23 -8.37 0.67
N SER A 476 -21.61 -8.87 -0.51
CA SER A 476 -22.35 -10.12 -0.68
C SER A 476 -21.60 -11.05 -1.63
N PRO A 477 -21.13 -12.24 -1.17
CA PRO A 477 -21.07 -12.65 0.24
C PRO A 477 -20.17 -11.70 1.06
N PRO A 478 -20.27 -11.68 2.40
CA PRO A 478 -19.33 -10.95 3.25
C PRO A 478 -17.89 -11.47 3.13
N ILE A 479 -16.92 -10.61 3.38
CA ILE A 479 -15.49 -11.00 3.46
C ILE A 479 -15.23 -11.83 4.71
N THR A 480 -14.46 -12.90 4.55
CA THR A 480 -14.03 -13.81 5.62
C THR A 480 -12.66 -13.42 6.21
N PHE A 481 -12.35 -13.88 7.42
CA PHE A 481 -11.00 -13.73 8.00
C PHE A 481 -9.93 -14.44 7.17
N ALA A 482 -10.29 -15.54 6.50
CA ALA A 482 -9.38 -16.25 5.60
C ALA A 482 -8.98 -15.40 4.39
N GLU A 483 -9.94 -14.67 3.78
CA GLU A 483 -9.66 -13.70 2.71
C GLU A 483 -8.77 -12.56 3.20
N ILE A 484 -9.07 -11.96 4.37
CA ILE A 484 -8.23 -10.89 4.95
C ILE A 484 -6.80 -11.39 5.21
N ASN A 485 -6.64 -12.58 5.81
CA ASN A 485 -5.33 -13.18 6.05
C ASN A 485 -4.59 -13.50 4.74
N LYS A 486 -5.31 -13.97 3.71
CA LYS A 486 -4.74 -14.22 2.38
C LYS A 486 -4.12 -12.94 1.83
N TRP A 487 -4.84 -11.83 1.85
CA TRP A 487 -4.40 -10.57 1.25
C TRP A 487 -3.37 -9.79 2.08
N CYS A 488 -3.50 -9.80 3.41
CA CYS A 488 -2.73 -8.93 4.31
C CYS A 488 -1.62 -9.66 5.08
N SER A 489 -1.54 -10.98 4.98
CA SER A 489 -0.51 -11.77 5.68
C SER A 489 0.18 -12.76 4.77
N LEU A 490 -0.57 -13.70 4.15
CA LEU A 490 0.03 -14.76 3.35
C LEU A 490 0.67 -14.22 2.07
N ASN A 491 -0.09 -13.43 1.30
CA ASN A 491 0.39 -12.90 0.03
C ASN A 491 1.40 -11.77 0.24
N THR A 492 1.25 -10.93 1.27
CA THR A 492 2.25 -9.90 1.60
C THR A 492 3.54 -10.53 2.10
N ALA A 493 3.49 -11.55 2.98
CA ALA A 493 4.67 -12.32 3.35
C ALA A 493 5.38 -12.92 2.12
N LYS A 494 4.64 -13.43 1.13
CA LYS A 494 5.21 -13.88 -0.15
C LYS A 494 5.80 -12.72 -0.96
N GLN A 495 5.07 -11.61 -1.13
CA GLN A 495 5.52 -10.40 -1.84
C GLN A 495 6.84 -9.90 -1.28
N VAL A 496 7.05 -9.99 0.02
CA VAL A 496 8.26 -9.48 0.69
C VAL A 496 9.30 -10.57 0.94
N GLY A 497 9.08 -11.83 0.53
CA GLY A 497 10.03 -12.94 0.66
C GLY A 497 10.18 -13.53 2.08
N LEU A 498 9.11 -13.50 2.87
CA LEU A 498 9.00 -14.00 4.25
C LEU A 498 8.02 -15.18 4.39
N SER A 499 7.50 -15.71 3.28
CA SER A 499 6.55 -16.84 3.22
C SER A 499 7.03 -18.12 3.92
N HIS A 500 8.33 -18.25 4.17
CA HIS A 500 8.92 -19.39 4.89
C HIS A 500 8.76 -19.32 6.41
N ARG A 501 8.38 -18.16 6.97
CA ARG A 501 8.29 -17.96 8.43
C ARG A 501 7.14 -17.05 8.90
N LYS A 502 6.50 -16.29 8.01
CA LYS A 502 5.36 -15.40 8.34
C LYS A 502 4.15 -15.65 7.42
N GLY A 503 2.99 -15.12 7.81
CA GLY A 503 1.79 -15.06 6.97
C GLY A 503 0.74 -16.16 7.21
N LYS A 504 1.02 -17.14 8.09
CA LYS A 504 0.07 -18.17 8.52
C LYS A 504 0.45 -18.79 9.87
N LEU A 505 -0.53 -19.43 10.52
CA LEU A 505 -0.28 -20.26 11.70
C LEU A 505 0.21 -21.62 11.24
N ALA A 506 1.48 -21.93 11.49
CA ALA A 506 2.07 -23.23 11.20
C ALA A 506 3.25 -23.50 12.14
N VAL A 507 3.46 -24.77 12.49
CA VAL A 507 4.62 -25.17 13.31
C VAL A 507 5.92 -24.73 12.64
N GLY A 508 6.82 -24.12 13.42
CA GLY A 508 8.09 -23.55 12.97
C GLY A 508 8.01 -22.12 12.42
N TYR A 509 6.81 -21.58 12.19
CA TYR A 509 6.63 -20.17 11.82
C TYR A 509 6.86 -19.28 13.03
N ASP A 510 7.14 -18.00 12.79
CA ASP A 510 7.21 -17.01 13.85
C ASP A 510 5.87 -16.98 14.61
N ALA A 511 5.95 -16.90 15.93
CA ALA A 511 4.80 -16.77 16.82
C ALA A 511 4.28 -15.33 16.81
N ASP A 512 3.93 -14.88 15.60
CA ASP A 512 3.37 -13.58 15.28
C ASP A 512 1.87 -13.73 15.14
N LEU A 513 1.14 -13.32 16.18
CA LEU A 513 -0.29 -13.58 16.34
C LEU A 513 -1.01 -12.27 16.65
N LEU A 514 -2.29 -12.21 16.30
CA LEU A 514 -3.20 -11.18 16.79
C LEU A 514 -4.46 -11.82 17.38
N VAL A 515 -5.03 -11.12 18.36
CA VAL A 515 -6.34 -11.45 18.96
C VAL A 515 -7.32 -10.33 18.62
N PHE A 516 -8.45 -10.67 18.01
CA PHE A 516 -9.43 -9.73 17.47
C PHE A 516 -10.83 -9.99 18.04
N ASP A 517 -11.49 -8.95 18.53
CA ASP A 517 -12.89 -8.97 18.91
C ASP A 517 -13.76 -8.55 17.71
N PRO A 518 -14.54 -9.45 17.09
CA PRO A 518 -15.42 -9.08 15.97
C PRO A 518 -16.68 -8.31 16.39
N ASN A 519 -17.03 -8.33 17.68
CA ASN A 519 -18.29 -7.80 18.20
C ASN A 519 -18.16 -6.37 18.75
N ASP A 520 -16.95 -5.95 19.10
CA ASP A 520 -16.71 -4.58 19.56
C ASP A 520 -16.99 -3.55 18.47
N LYS A 521 -17.26 -2.31 18.86
CA LYS A 521 -17.47 -1.17 17.96
C LYS A 521 -16.88 0.09 18.55
N TYR A 522 -16.31 0.92 17.70
CA TYR A 522 -15.79 2.22 18.14
C TYR A 522 -15.73 3.23 17.01
N ILE A 523 -15.76 4.50 17.41
CA ILE A 523 -15.56 5.62 16.51
C ILE A 523 -14.08 5.99 16.55
N VAL A 524 -13.45 6.08 15.38
CA VAL A 524 -12.05 6.50 15.27
C VAL A 524 -11.94 7.98 15.67
N GLN A 525 -11.05 8.29 16.60
CA GLN A 525 -10.72 9.66 16.98
C GLN A 525 -9.24 9.92 16.70
N ASN A 526 -8.93 11.11 16.17
CA ASN A 526 -7.56 11.52 15.87
C ASN A 526 -6.64 11.40 17.09
N GLN A 527 -7.13 11.82 18.26
CA GLN A 527 -6.37 11.83 19.52
C GLN A 527 -5.98 10.42 20.00
N ASP A 528 -6.75 9.39 19.63
CA ASP A 528 -6.53 8.01 20.06
C ASP A 528 -5.58 7.26 19.11
N THR A 529 -5.19 7.88 17.99
CA THR A 529 -4.23 7.28 17.06
C THR A 529 -2.83 7.26 17.64
N TYR A 530 -2.02 6.27 17.28
CA TYR A 530 -0.60 6.20 17.70
C TYR A 530 0.38 6.84 16.70
N PHE A 531 -0.13 7.37 15.59
CA PHE A 531 0.65 8.16 14.63
C PHE A 531 1.32 9.35 15.32
N LYS A 532 2.47 9.78 14.81
CA LYS A 532 3.13 10.97 15.36
C LYS A 532 2.26 12.22 15.21
N ASN A 533 1.69 12.40 14.03
CA ASN A 533 0.75 13.46 13.72
C ASN A 533 -0.69 12.91 13.82
N LYS A 534 -1.48 13.45 14.76
CA LYS A 534 -2.84 12.99 15.10
C LYS A 534 -3.87 13.39 14.04
N LEU A 535 -3.73 12.84 12.84
CA LEU A 535 -4.59 13.13 11.70
C LEU A 535 -4.77 11.89 10.83
N THR A 536 -6.01 11.53 10.53
CA THR A 536 -6.36 10.42 9.63
C THR A 536 -7.66 10.71 8.86
N ALA A 537 -7.77 10.15 7.65
CA ALA A 537 -8.98 10.15 6.82
C ALA A 537 -10.15 9.33 7.42
N TYR A 538 -9.88 8.58 8.49
CA TYR A 538 -10.85 7.72 9.15
C TYR A 538 -11.50 8.33 10.39
N ALA A 539 -11.06 9.52 10.82
CA ALA A 539 -11.63 10.18 12.00
C ALA A 539 -13.15 10.36 11.85
N GLY A 540 -13.90 10.03 12.90
CA GLY A 540 -15.36 10.06 12.93
C GLY A 540 -16.05 8.85 12.29
N LYS A 541 -15.33 7.92 11.66
CA LYS A 541 -15.92 6.68 11.13
C LYS A 541 -16.07 5.65 12.25
N GLU A 542 -17.18 4.92 12.24
CA GLU A 542 -17.40 3.77 13.13
C GLU A 542 -16.78 2.51 12.50
N PHE A 543 -15.92 1.83 13.25
CA PHE A 543 -15.41 0.50 12.92
C PHE A 543 -16.15 -0.57 13.71
N SER A 544 -16.46 -1.66 13.01
CA SER A 544 -16.79 -2.94 13.63
C SER A 544 -15.51 -3.73 13.86
N GLY A 545 -15.40 -4.29 15.04
CA GLY A 545 -14.31 -5.13 15.50
C GLY A 545 -13.02 -4.40 15.87
N ARG A 546 -12.31 -4.93 16.87
CA ARG A 546 -11.12 -4.32 17.47
C ARG A 546 -10.02 -5.35 17.69
N VAL A 547 -8.77 -4.94 17.45
CA VAL A 547 -7.61 -5.70 17.89
C VAL A 547 -7.43 -5.56 19.41
N ILE A 548 -7.48 -6.70 20.10
CA ILE A 548 -7.34 -6.81 21.55
C ILE A 548 -5.89 -7.02 21.95
N GLU A 549 -5.12 -7.76 21.16
CA GLU A 549 -3.72 -8.02 21.45
C GLU A 549 -2.92 -8.29 20.17
N THR A 550 -1.66 -7.86 20.16
CA THR A 550 -0.69 -8.20 19.13
C THR A 550 0.56 -8.80 19.76
N ILE A 551 0.99 -9.93 19.23
CA ILE A 551 2.09 -10.75 19.73
C ILE A 551 3.13 -10.87 18.63
N VAL A 552 4.39 -10.53 18.93
CA VAL A 552 5.54 -10.62 18.01
C VAL A 552 6.56 -11.56 18.63
N GLY A 553 6.94 -12.61 17.90
CA GLY A 553 7.88 -13.62 18.39
C GLY A 553 7.48 -14.22 19.75
N GLY A 554 6.18 -14.44 19.97
CA GLY A 554 5.64 -15.01 21.21
C GLY A 554 5.48 -14.01 22.38
N ASN A 555 5.81 -12.73 22.19
CA ASN A 555 5.71 -11.72 23.22
C ASN A 555 4.64 -10.68 22.89
N SER A 556 3.80 -10.34 23.87
CA SER A 556 2.77 -9.31 23.72
C SER A 556 3.43 -7.93 23.60
N VAL A 557 3.26 -7.28 22.46
CA VAL A 557 3.81 -5.94 22.17
C VAL A 557 2.77 -4.83 22.28
N TYR A 558 1.50 -5.22 22.26
CA TYR A 558 0.36 -4.33 22.48
C TYR A 558 -0.82 -5.15 23.02
N ALA A 559 -1.51 -4.61 24.02
CA ALA A 559 -2.81 -5.11 24.47
C ALA A 559 -3.77 -3.96 24.76
N PHE A 560 -5.00 -4.05 24.27
CA PHE A 560 -6.04 -3.05 24.52
C PHE A 560 -6.31 -2.93 26.02
N GLY A 561 -6.38 -1.68 26.51
CA GLY A 561 -6.50 -1.37 27.94
C GLY A 561 -5.18 -1.41 28.73
N LYS A 562 -4.11 -2.04 28.21
CA LYS A 562 -2.76 -2.01 28.82
C LYS A 562 -1.79 -1.10 28.06
N GLY A 563 -1.96 -0.95 26.75
CA GLY A 563 -1.07 -0.20 25.88
C GLY A 563 0.05 -1.08 25.29
N HIS A 564 1.12 -0.43 24.82
CA HIS A 564 2.30 -1.08 24.27
C HIS A 564 3.21 -1.64 25.37
N SER A 565 4.05 -2.62 25.02
CA SER A 565 5.15 -3.04 25.89
C SER A 565 6.11 -1.87 26.18
N ASP A 566 6.71 -1.86 27.36
CA ASP A 566 7.68 -0.81 27.75
C ASP A 566 8.94 -0.84 26.88
N VAL A 567 9.32 -2.02 26.41
CA VAL A 567 10.49 -2.25 25.55
C VAL A 567 10.05 -2.58 24.12
N PRO A 568 10.77 -2.07 23.10
CA PRO A 568 10.60 -2.50 21.72
C PRO A 568 11.10 -3.94 21.56
N MET A 569 10.28 -4.79 20.95
CA MET A 569 10.59 -6.23 20.79
C MET A 569 10.69 -6.67 19.32
N GLY A 570 10.36 -5.78 18.38
CA GLY A 570 10.48 -6.05 16.95
C GLY A 570 11.93 -6.13 16.51
N LYS A 571 12.19 -6.92 15.47
CA LYS A 571 13.52 -7.13 14.90
C LYS A 571 13.63 -6.53 13.50
N LEU A 572 14.82 -6.04 13.18
CA LEU A 572 15.14 -5.66 11.81
C LEU A 572 15.36 -6.93 10.96
N ILE A 573 14.63 -7.02 9.85
CA ILE A 573 14.71 -8.12 8.88
C ILE A 573 15.78 -7.75 7.86
N LEU A 574 17.01 -8.19 8.13
CA LEU A 574 18.20 -7.93 7.31
C LEU A 574 18.72 -9.20 6.62
N GLU A 575 18.09 -10.35 6.84
CA GLU A 575 18.44 -11.55 6.10
C GLU A 575 18.18 -11.38 4.60
N PRO A 576 19.02 -11.99 3.73
CA PRO A 576 18.77 -12.01 2.30
C PRO A 576 17.37 -12.53 1.98
N ARG A 577 16.77 -11.97 0.93
CA ARG A 577 15.44 -12.34 0.49
C ARG A 577 15.32 -13.83 0.16
N PHE A 578 14.33 -14.49 0.75
CA PHE A 578 13.93 -15.85 0.40
C PHE A 578 13.09 -15.83 -0.89
N ALA A 579 13.16 -16.93 -1.66
CA ALA A 579 12.60 -17.03 -3.00
C ALA A 579 11.10 -16.70 -3.07
#